data_AF-D0LJV3-F1
#
_entry.id   AF-D0LJV3-F1
#
_cell.length_a   1.000
_cell.length_b   1.000
_cell.length_c   1.000
_cell.angle_alpha   90.00
_cell.angle_beta   90.00
_cell.angle_gamma   90.00
#
_symmetry.space_group_name_H-M   'P 1'
#
loop_
_entity.id
_entity.type
_entity.pdbx_description
1 polymer ?
#
loop_
_entity_poly.entity_id
_entity_poly.type
_entity_poly.pdbx_seq_one_letter_code
_entity_poly.pdbx_strand_id
1 'polypeptide(L)'
;MRAKHLEFIRARKQRHPQYAEVVRLMKWWKQGQTRADGSFRCKSFLLELLVAHLADRNELPFTDYQSTLQRIFDYVVKSGLEAPIAFGDFGQSPSLSANAPIQIFDPVNGANNIAADYSDANRKRLVAAARSAADAIVEAGRYMDTTSRAKAWQRVFGRSFPG
;
A
#
# COMPACT_ATOMS: atom_id res chain seq x y z
N MET A 1 -16.49 8.80 15.73
CA MET A 1 -15.96 8.15 14.51
C MET A 1 -14.43 8.11 14.46
N ARG A 2 -13.71 9.25 14.59
CA ARG A 2 -12.23 9.29 14.60
C ARG A 2 -11.54 8.41 15.64
N ALA A 3 -12.14 8.20 16.81
CA ALA A 3 -11.55 7.38 17.87
C ALA A 3 -11.31 5.92 17.43
N LYS A 4 -12.26 5.31 16.72
CA LYS A 4 -12.15 3.93 16.22
C LYS A 4 -11.10 3.79 15.10
N HIS A 5 -10.94 4.80 14.24
CA HIS A 5 -9.83 4.80 13.26
C HIS A 5 -8.46 4.86 13.94
N LEU A 6 -8.33 5.66 15.01
CA LEU A 6 -7.09 5.71 15.79
C LEU A 6 -6.82 4.38 16.50
N GLU A 7 -7.85 3.76 17.08
CA GLU A 7 -7.77 2.43 17.70
C GLU A 7 -7.32 1.37 16.69
N PHE A 8 -7.94 1.33 15.51
CA PHE A 8 -7.57 0.44 14.40
C PHE A 8 -6.07 0.52 14.07
N ILE A 9 -5.53 1.73 13.91
CA ILE A 9 -4.12 1.95 13.60
C ILE A 9 -3.21 1.65 14.80
N ARG A 10 -3.63 1.98 16.02
CA ARG A 10 -2.85 1.72 17.24
C ARG A 10 -2.64 0.22 17.46
N ALA A 11 -3.67 -0.60 17.23
CA ALA A 11 -3.57 -2.05 17.39
C ALA A 11 -2.47 -2.66 16.50
N ARG A 12 -2.38 -2.28 15.21
CA ARG A 12 -1.31 -2.77 14.32
C ARG A 12 0.07 -2.26 14.70
N LYS A 13 0.19 -1.00 15.14
CA LYS A 13 1.47 -0.44 15.62
C LYS A 13 2.00 -1.16 16.86
N GLN A 14 1.11 -1.57 17.76
CA GLN A 14 1.48 -2.34 18.95
C GLN A 14 1.92 -3.76 18.59
N ARG A 15 1.27 -4.38 17.60
CA ARG A 15 1.62 -5.73 17.13
C ARG A 15 2.90 -5.76 16.29
N HIS A 16 3.13 -4.73 15.48
CA HIS A 16 4.25 -4.63 14.56
C HIS A 16 4.91 -3.25 14.68
N PRO A 17 6.04 -3.12 15.42
CA PRO A 17 6.71 -1.84 15.62
C PRO A 17 7.08 -1.10 14.32
N GLN A 18 7.46 -1.86 13.28
CA GLN A 18 7.83 -1.37 11.95
C GLN A 18 6.64 -0.90 11.10
N TYR A 19 5.41 -1.21 11.50
CA TYR A 19 4.19 -0.89 10.73
C TYR A 19 4.11 0.59 10.37
N ALA A 20 4.39 1.46 11.35
CA ALA A 20 4.31 2.91 11.15
C ALA A 20 5.31 3.41 10.09
N GLU A 21 6.51 2.83 10.05
CA GLU A 21 7.55 3.22 9.11
C GLU A 21 7.27 2.68 7.71
N VAL A 22 6.82 1.44 7.59
CA VAL A 22 6.36 0.87 6.32
C VAL A 22 5.24 1.70 5.70
N VAL A 23 4.27 2.14 6.49
CA VAL A 23 3.21 3.05 6.02
C VAL A 23 3.78 4.39 5.56
N ARG A 24 4.80 4.95 6.24
CA ARG A 24 5.47 6.19 5.81
C ARG A 24 6.18 6.01 4.47
N LEU A 25 6.89 4.89 4.29
CA LEU A 25 7.57 4.55 3.04
C LEU A 25 6.55 4.41 1.89
N MET A 26 5.45 3.69 2.10
CA MET A 26 4.37 3.59 1.11
C MET A 26 3.78 4.96 0.74
N LYS A 27 3.58 5.85 1.72
CA LYS A 27 3.11 7.22 1.47
C LYS A 27 4.15 8.06 0.71
N TRP A 28 5.44 7.89 1.00
CA TRP A 28 6.51 8.56 0.27
C TRP A 28 6.54 8.10 -1.19
N TRP A 29 6.51 6.79 -1.45
CA TRP A 29 6.35 6.24 -2.80
C TRP A 29 5.16 6.88 -3.53
N LYS A 30 3.98 6.90 -2.90
CA LYS A 30 2.78 7.54 -3.46
C LYS A 30 2.97 9.02 -3.77
N GLN A 31 3.69 9.76 -2.94
CA GLN A 31 4.01 11.17 -3.22
C GLN A 31 4.92 11.31 -4.44
N GLY A 32 5.90 10.42 -4.59
CA GLY A 32 6.74 10.35 -5.79
C GLY A 32 5.91 10.14 -7.05
N GLN A 33 4.99 9.16 -7.03
CA GLN A 33 4.10 8.87 -8.15
C GLN A 33 3.19 10.06 -8.49
N THR A 34 2.57 10.72 -7.50
CA THR A 34 1.73 11.90 -7.74
C THR A 34 2.52 13.07 -8.32
N ARG A 35 3.80 13.24 -7.96
CA ARG A 35 4.67 14.28 -8.54
C ARG A 35 5.05 13.97 -9.98
N ALA A 36 5.29 12.70 -10.30
CA ALA A 36 5.64 12.26 -11.65
C ALA A 36 4.44 12.24 -12.61
N ASP A 37 3.24 11.97 -12.07
CA ASP A 37 2.00 11.86 -12.82
C ASP A 37 0.85 12.49 -12.03
N GLY A 38 0.41 13.68 -12.47
CA GLY A 38 -0.70 14.41 -11.83
C GLY A 38 -2.04 13.68 -11.89
N SER A 39 -2.19 12.70 -12.78
CA SER A 39 -3.39 11.85 -12.86
C SER A 39 -3.33 10.64 -11.92
N PHE A 40 -2.21 10.42 -11.22
CA PHE A 40 -2.04 9.30 -10.30
C PHE A 40 -2.87 9.51 -9.03
N ARG A 41 -3.93 8.70 -8.87
CA ARG A 41 -4.80 8.72 -7.69
C ARG A 41 -4.47 7.58 -6.74
N CYS A 42 -4.04 7.91 -5.53
CA CYS A 42 -3.82 6.94 -4.45
C CYS A 42 -4.05 7.63 -3.09
N LYS A 43 -5.16 7.30 -2.40
CA LYS A 43 -5.45 7.85 -1.06
C LYS A 43 -4.46 7.27 -0.05
N SER A 44 -3.96 8.10 0.86
CA SER A 44 -3.09 7.62 1.93
C SER A 44 -3.75 6.56 2.80
N PHE A 45 -5.06 6.71 3.06
CA PHE A 45 -5.82 5.73 3.83
C PHE A 45 -5.96 4.38 3.10
N LEU A 46 -5.97 4.37 1.77
CA LEU A 46 -5.94 3.12 1.00
C LEU A 46 -4.68 2.31 1.30
N LEU A 47 -3.52 2.97 1.34
CA LEU A 47 -2.24 2.32 1.66
C LEU A 47 -2.18 1.85 3.11
N GLU A 48 -2.74 2.61 4.05
CA GLU A 48 -2.85 2.20 5.45
C GLU A 48 -3.66 0.91 5.60
N LEU A 49 -4.82 0.83 4.94
CA LEU A 49 -5.67 -0.36 4.96
C LEU A 49 -5.02 -1.53 4.21
N LEU A 50 -4.35 -1.29 3.09
CA LEU A 50 -3.60 -2.33 2.38
C LEU A 50 -2.52 -2.96 3.27
N VAL A 51 -1.71 -2.14 3.94
CA VAL A 51 -0.67 -2.63 4.86
C VAL A 51 -1.30 -3.32 6.07
N ALA A 52 -2.42 -2.81 6.61
CA ALA A 52 -3.14 -3.48 7.68
C ALA A 52 -3.64 -4.87 7.27
N HIS A 53 -4.23 -4.99 6.08
CA HIS A 53 -4.75 -6.26 5.55
C HIS A 53 -3.65 -7.32 5.47
N LEU A 54 -2.48 -6.96 4.94
CA LEU A 54 -1.36 -7.90 4.82
C LEU A 54 -0.71 -8.22 6.17
N ALA A 55 -0.62 -7.23 7.07
CA ALA A 55 -0.12 -7.43 8.42
C ALA A 55 -1.00 -8.40 9.22
N ASP A 56 -2.33 -8.21 9.19
CA ASP A 56 -3.27 -9.06 9.94
C ASP A 56 -3.30 -10.51 9.43
N ARG A 57 -2.89 -10.74 8.16
CA ARG A 57 -2.74 -12.06 7.55
C ARG A 57 -1.36 -12.69 7.75
N ASN A 58 -0.47 -12.03 8.51
CA ASN A 58 0.93 -12.41 8.68
C ASN A 58 1.68 -12.56 7.35
N GLU A 59 1.28 -11.78 6.34
CA GLU A 59 1.90 -11.84 5.01
C GLU A 59 3.06 -10.87 4.86
N LEU A 60 3.31 -9.99 5.83
CA LEU A 60 4.42 -9.05 5.83
C LEU A 60 5.53 -9.54 6.77
N PRO A 61 6.78 -9.70 6.28
CA PRO A 61 7.86 -10.23 7.10
C PRO A 61 8.30 -9.27 8.20
N PHE A 62 8.27 -7.95 7.96
CA PHE A 62 8.74 -6.90 8.87
C PHE A 62 10.20 -7.08 9.38
N THR A 63 10.97 -7.98 8.79
CA THR A 63 12.39 -8.21 9.08
C THR A 63 13.28 -7.12 8.49
N ASP A 64 12.93 -6.66 7.29
CA ASP A 64 13.61 -5.60 6.56
C ASP A 64 12.63 -4.90 5.61
N TYR A 65 12.95 -3.66 5.23
CA TYR A 65 12.07 -2.87 4.38
C TYR A 65 12.03 -3.34 2.93
N GLN A 66 13.11 -3.95 2.43
CA GLN A 66 13.15 -4.41 1.04
C GLN A 66 12.14 -5.54 0.82
N SER A 67 12.21 -6.60 1.60
CA SER A 67 11.30 -7.74 1.52
C SER A 67 9.86 -7.34 1.84
N THR A 68 9.66 -6.47 2.83
CA THR A 68 8.33 -5.99 3.22
C THR A 68 7.68 -5.15 2.12
N LEU A 69 8.39 -4.19 1.54
CA LEU A 69 7.86 -3.36 0.45
C LEU A 69 7.63 -4.19 -0.82
N GLN A 70 8.57 -5.07 -1.16
CA GLN A 70 8.41 -5.98 -2.30
C GLN A 70 7.13 -6.80 -2.15
N ARG A 71 6.88 -7.36 -0.97
CA ARG A 71 5.68 -8.16 -0.70
C ARG A 71 4.39 -7.35 -0.85
N ILE A 72 4.37 -6.10 -0.42
CA ILE A 72 3.21 -5.20 -0.59
C ILE A 72 2.95 -4.95 -2.09
N PHE A 73 3.99 -4.58 -2.85
CA PHE A 73 3.84 -4.31 -4.28
C PHE A 73 3.45 -5.57 -5.06
N ASP A 74 4.05 -6.71 -4.74
CA ASP A 74 3.70 -8.01 -5.32
C ASP A 74 2.24 -8.36 -5.09
N TYR A 75 1.69 -8.07 -3.90
CA TYR A 75 0.27 -8.30 -3.63
C TYR A 75 -0.61 -7.41 -4.52
N VAL A 76 -0.31 -6.11 -4.64
CA VAL A 76 -1.08 -5.17 -5.50
C VAL A 76 -1.05 -5.67 -6.95
N VAL A 77 0.11 -6.08 -7.40
CA VAL A 77 0.36 -6.63 -8.72
C VAL A 77 -0.42 -7.91 -8.98
N LYS A 78 -0.34 -8.88 -8.07
CA LYS A 78 -0.92 -10.23 -8.25
C LYS A 78 -2.43 -10.21 -8.12
N SER A 79 -2.96 -9.40 -7.20
CA SER A 79 -4.41 -9.27 -6.98
C SER A 79 -5.09 -8.32 -7.96
N GLY A 80 -4.32 -7.43 -8.60
CA GLY A 80 -4.88 -6.31 -9.36
C GLY A 80 -5.78 -5.37 -8.55
N LEU A 81 -5.82 -5.51 -7.21
CA LEU A 81 -6.81 -4.90 -6.31
C LEU A 81 -8.27 -5.25 -6.64
N GLU A 82 -8.51 -6.43 -7.23
CA GLU A 82 -9.86 -6.90 -7.58
C GLU A 82 -10.56 -7.60 -6.41
N ALA A 83 -9.77 -8.26 -5.55
CA ALA A 83 -10.29 -8.91 -4.36
C ALA A 83 -10.70 -7.88 -3.29
N PRO A 84 -11.90 -8.00 -2.69
CA PRO A 84 -12.32 -7.12 -1.61
C PRO A 84 -11.42 -7.19 -0.37
N ILE A 85 -11.15 -6.02 0.23
CA ILE A 85 -10.45 -5.88 1.52
C ILE A 85 -11.43 -5.31 2.54
N ALA A 86 -11.69 -6.06 3.61
CA ALA A 86 -12.54 -5.67 4.72
C ALA A 86 -11.92 -6.11 6.06
N PHE A 87 -12.41 -5.53 7.15
CA PHE A 87 -11.87 -5.73 8.50
C PHE A 87 -12.99 -6.04 9.48
N GLY A 88 -12.75 -7.02 10.36
CA GLY A 88 -13.71 -7.46 11.38
C GLY A 88 -13.63 -6.71 12.71
N ASP A 89 -12.69 -5.76 12.86
CA ASP A 89 -12.34 -5.10 14.13
C ASP A 89 -13.53 -4.56 14.92
N PHE A 90 -14.58 -4.11 14.23
CA PHE A 90 -15.73 -3.46 14.86
C PHE A 90 -17.06 -4.15 14.49
N GLY A 91 -17.03 -5.40 14.04
CA GLY A 91 -18.23 -6.21 13.79
C GLY A 91 -19.08 -5.79 12.57
N GLN A 92 -18.53 -4.98 11.67
CA GLN A 92 -19.21 -4.53 10.45
C GLN A 92 -19.01 -5.54 9.33
N SER A 93 -20.03 -5.75 8.49
CA SER A 93 -19.90 -6.49 7.23
C SER A 93 -19.70 -5.52 6.06
N PRO A 94 -18.84 -5.84 5.08
CA PRO A 94 -18.68 -5.01 3.90
C PRO A 94 -19.93 -5.05 3.02
N SER A 95 -20.36 -3.89 2.54
CA SER A 95 -21.40 -3.81 1.50
C SER A 95 -20.75 -3.87 0.11
N LEU A 96 -20.60 -5.09 -0.41
CA LEU A 96 -19.97 -5.32 -1.71
C LEU A 96 -20.71 -4.61 -2.85
N SER A 97 -19.96 -4.09 -3.82
CA SER A 97 -20.47 -3.48 -5.04
C SER A 97 -19.94 -4.23 -6.25
N ALA A 98 -20.84 -4.78 -7.08
CA ALA A 98 -20.46 -5.60 -8.23
C ALA A 98 -19.61 -4.86 -9.29
N ASN A 99 -19.72 -3.53 -9.35
CA ASN A 99 -19.10 -2.73 -10.42
C ASN A 99 -17.94 -1.85 -9.95
N ALA A 100 -17.59 -1.87 -8.67
CA ALA A 100 -16.50 -1.05 -8.14
C ALA A 100 -15.14 -1.68 -8.52
N PRO A 101 -14.24 -0.95 -9.23
CA PRO A 101 -12.95 -1.50 -9.66
C PRO A 101 -12.03 -1.88 -8.49
N ILE A 102 -12.12 -1.13 -7.38
CA ILE A 102 -11.38 -1.40 -6.14
C ILE A 102 -12.40 -1.42 -5.00
N GLN A 103 -12.35 -2.48 -4.19
CA GLN A 103 -13.22 -2.64 -3.02
C GLN A 103 -12.38 -2.73 -1.75
N ILE A 104 -12.17 -1.59 -1.09
CA ILE A 104 -11.46 -1.50 0.19
C ILE A 104 -12.37 -0.75 1.17
N PHE A 105 -12.83 -1.43 2.21
CA PHE A 105 -13.87 -0.91 3.09
C PHE A 105 -13.27 -0.25 4.34
N ASP A 106 -13.87 0.86 4.74
CA ASP A 106 -13.56 1.53 6.01
C ASP A 106 -13.83 0.57 7.18
N PRO A 107 -12.84 0.32 8.07
CA PRO A 107 -13.01 -0.61 9.18
C PRO A 107 -14.14 -0.20 10.14
N VAL A 108 -14.47 1.09 10.22
CA VAL A 108 -15.50 1.65 11.12
C VAL A 108 -16.88 1.70 10.48
N ASN A 109 -16.95 1.78 9.15
CA ASN A 109 -18.20 1.81 8.40
C ASN A 109 -18.09 0.86 7.19
N GLY A 110 -18.55 -0.38 7.35
CA GLY A 110 -18.46 -1.41 6.30
C GLY A 110 -19.22 -1.09 5.01
N ALA A 111 -20.14 -0.12 5.03
CA ALA A 111 -20.80 0.37 3.82
C ALA A 111 -19.94 1.37 3.02
N ASN A 112 -18.90 1.94 3.62
CA ASN A 112 -18.05 2.95 3.00
C ASN A 112 -16.85 2.30 2.29
N ASN A 113 -16.95 2.10 0.97
CA ASN A 113 -15.79 1.81 0.14
C ASN A 113 -14.93 3.07 -0.01
N ILE A 114 -13.73 3.07 0.58
CA ILE A 114 -12.80 4.21 0.55
C ILE A 114 -12.30 4.55 -0.86
N ALA A 115 -12.46 3.63 -1.81
CA ALA A 115 -12.10 3.77 -3.22
C ALA A 115 -13.33 3.90 -4.14
N ALA A 116 -14.52 4.25 -3.62
CA ALA A 116 -15.74 4.35 -4.41
C ALA A 116 -15.64 5.31 -5.62
N ASP A 117 -14.76 6.31 -5.55
CA ASP A 117 -14.51 7.29 -6.62
C ASP A 117 -13.38 6.88 -7.58
N TYR A 118 -12.92 5.63 -7.52
CA TYR A 118 -11.87 5.12 -8.42
C TYR A 118 -12.48 4.48 -9.66
N SER A 119 -12.01 4.89 -10.84
CA SER A 119 -12.26 4.20 -12.09
C SER A 119 -11.30 3.01 -12.28
N ASP A 120 -11.61 2.13 -13.22
CA ASP A 120 -10.71 1.03 -13.59
C ASP A 120 -9.38 1.55 -14.17
N ALA A 121 -9.39 2.69 -14.84
CA ALA A 121 -8.17 3.38 -15.27
C ALA A 121 -7.30 3.80 -14.06
N ASN A 122 -7.90 4.31 -12.98
CA ASN A 122 -7.16 4.63 -11.75
C ASN A 122 -6.54 3.36 -11.14
N ARG A 123 -7.29 2.26 -11.12
CA ARG A 123 -6.80 0.96 -10.63
C ARG A 123 -5.63 0.44 -11.45
N LYS A 124 -5.77 0.36 -12.77
CA LYS A 124 -4.71 -0.12 -13.68
C LYS A 124 -3.45 0.72 -13.56
N ARG A 125 -3.59 2.05 -13.44
CA ARG A 125 -2.47 2.96 -13.21
C ARG A 125 -1.77 2.71 -11.87
N LEU A 126 -2.53 2.45 -10.80
CA LEU A 126 -1.98 2.09 -9.49
C LEU A 126 -1.23 0.75 -9.55
N VAL A 127 -1.79 -0.26 -10.22
CA VAL A 127 -1.16 -1.58 -10.41
C VAL A 127 0.11 -1.47 -11.25
N ALA A 128 0.11 -0.68 -12.32
CA ALA A 128 1.29 -0.44 -13.15
C ALA A 128 2.42 0.26 -12.37
N ALA A 129 2.09 1.26 -11.55
CA ALA A 129 3.06 1.90 -10.67
C ALA A 129 3.65 0.93 -9.63
N ALA A 130 2.81 0.05 -9.06
CA ALA A 130 3.26 -0.98 -8.13
C ALA A 130 4.18 -2.00 -8.80
N ARG A 131 3.88 -2.41 -10.05
CA ARG A 131 4.77 -3.25 -10.88
C ARG A 131 6.15 -2.61 -11.02
N SER A 132 6.22 -1.36 -11.47
CA SER A 132 7.50 -0.67 -11.64
C SER A 132 8.29 -0.57 -10.34
N ALA A 133 7.62 -0.36 -9.20
CA ALA A 133 8.27 -0.36 -7.89
C ALA A 133 8.80 -1.74 -7.50
N ALA A 134 8.03 -2.81 -7.71
CA ALA A 134 8.47 -4.19 -7.46
C ALA A 134 9.70 -4.54 -8.30
N ASP A 135 9.69 -4.23 -9.60
CA ASP A 135 10.80 -4.49 -10.51
C ASP A 135 12.06 -3.73 -10.06
N ALA A 136 11.93 -2.46 -9.65
CA ALA A 136 13.04 -1.66 -9.15
C ALA A 136 13.62 -2.20 -7.83
N ILE A 137 12.79 -2.74 -6.93
CA ILE A 137 13.26 -3.37 -5.68
C ILE A 137 14.01 -4.67 -5.96
N VAL A 138 13.51 -5.50 -6.88
CA VAL A 138 14.20 -6.73 -7.32
C VAL A 138 15.56 -6.39 -7.92
N GLU A 139 15.64 -5.35 -8.74
CA GLU A 139 16.88 -4.88 -9.32
C GLU A 139 17.85 -4.34 -8.25
N ALA A 140 17.35 -3.57 -7.29
CA ALA A 140 18.14 -3.08 -6.15
C ALA A 140 18.84 -4.22 -5.39
N GLY A 141 18.13 -5.33 -5.17
CA GLY A 141 18.65 -6.52 -4.49
C GLY A 141 19.74 -7.27 -5.26
N ARG A 142 19.95 -6.98 -6.56
CA ARG A 142 21.02 -7.58 -7.37
C ARG A 142 22.33 -6.79 -7.32
N TYR A 143 22.29 -5.53 -6.86
CA TYR A 143 23.45 -4.65 -6.84
C TYR A 143 24.32 -4.85 -5.60
N MET A 144 25.60 -5.14 -5.84
CA MET A 144 26.60 -5.26 -4.78
C MET A 144 27.15 -3.90 -4.34
N ASP A 145 27.18 -2.91 -5.25
CA ASP A 145 27.63 -1.56 -4.95
C ASP A 145 26.49 -0.66 -4.45
N THR A 146 26.83 0.30 -3.59
CA THR A 146 25.88 1.22 -2.96
C THR A 146 25.28 2.22 -3.92
N THR A 147 26.02 2.62 -4.97
CA THR A 147 25.58 3.64 -5.92
C THR A 147 24.44 3.13 -6.80
N SER A 148 24.60 1.94 -7.38
CA SER A 148 23.57 1.30 -8.20
C SER A 148 22.33 0.96 -7.38
N ARG A 149 22.52 0.50 -6.13
CA ARG A 149 21.42 0.24 -5.20
C ARG A 149 20.63 1.52 -4.88
N ALA A 150 21.31 2.62 -4.58
CA ALA A 150 20.67 3.92 -4.33
C ALA A 150 19.89 4.41 -5.57
N LYS A 151 20.44 4.27 -6.78
CA LYS A 151 19.75 4.61 -8.04
C LYS A 151 18.49 3.76 -8.26
N ALA A 152 18.53 2.48 -7.90
CA ALA A 152 17.35 1.62 -7.97
C ALA A 152 16.27 2.06 -6.98
N TRP A 153 16.63 2.37 -5.74
CA TRP A 153 15.69 2.91 -4.74
C TRP A 153 15.13 4.28 -5.12
N GLN A 154 15.90 5.13 -5.81
CA GLN A 154 15.40 6.40 -6.34
C GLN A 154 14.34 6.21 -7.43
N ARG A 155 14.27 5.06 -8.12
CA ARG A 155 13.14 4.75 -9.01
C ARG A 155 11.86 4.38 -8.25
N VAL A 156 11.99 3.94 -6.99
CA VAL A 156 10.85 3.69 -6.10
C VAL A 156 10.40 5.00 -5.42
N PHE A 157 11.32 5.72 -4.77
CA PHE A 157 10.98 6.85 -3.89
C PHE A 157 11.18 8.24 -4.52
N GLY A 158 11.69 8.28 -5.75
CA GLY A 158 12.09 9.51 -6.43
C GLY A 158 13.54 9.92 -6.15
N ARG A 159 14.02 10.87 -6.95
CA ARG A 159 15.43 11.34 -6.93
C ARG A 159 15.91 11.91 -5.60
N SER A 160 15.00 12.32 -4.71
CA SER A 160 15.33 12.85 -3.40
C SER A 160 15.63 11.77 -2.35
N PHE A 161 15.57 10.48 -2.71
CA PHE A 161 15.96 9.40 -1.81
C PHE A 161 17.48 9.40 -1.61
N PRO A 162 17.98 9.49 -0.36
CA PRO A 162 19.40 9.72 -0.08
C PRO A 162 20.29 8.49 -0.30
N GLY A 163 19.72 7.29 -0.40
CA GLY A 163 20.47 6.02 -0.52
C GLY A 163 20.40 5.17 0.73
#